data_AF-A0A966V8W4-F1
#
_entry.id   AF-A0A966V8W4-F1
#
_cell.length_a   1.000
_cell.length_b   1.000
_cell.length_c   1.000
_cell.angle_alpha   90.00
_cell.angle_beta   90.00
_cell.angle_gamma   90.00
#
_symmetry.space_group_name_H-M   'P 1'
#
loop_
_entity.id
_entity.type
_entity.pdbx_description
1 polymer ?
#
loop_
_entity_poly.entity_id
_entity_poly.type
_entity_poly.pdbx_seq_one_letter_code
_entity_poly.pdbx_strand_id
1 'polypeptide(L)'
;MNKNEILVYCRLKTDGFTESSIAAVMGVVGGESAFQYLVEFSYLTTDNSALRNIFSAFSGQSDAYINQCKQSDYTFFNCVYGGQGGNSTTEGYKYRGRGFNGITFKGNYESIQRGISLQYDTNVDLVNNPELLERPDIAAKALSYYFRMVKGINDFETAFQEAYRQNAGPANSFAVYAASTNAVHVGGIPRKRAAGLKYLDAIRKGAFLNKCDGTQLGASGLLLGFPIVFFLTLGGYYLYKKFKK
;
A
#
# COMPACT_ATOMS: atom_id res chain seq x y z
N MET A 1 -3.81 19.80 2.72
CA MET A 1 -2.92 18.86 2.00
C MET A 1 -1.57 18.87 2.67
N ASN A 2 -1.06 17.69 3.02
CA ASN A 2 0.29 17.51 3.54
C ASN A 2 1.34 17.32 2.41
N LYS A 3 2.63 17.27 2.75
CA LYS A 3 3.74 17.14 1.76
C LYS A 3 3.65 15.85 0.94
N ASN A 4 3.23 14.74 1.54
CA ASN A 4 3.15 13.44 0.90
C ASN A 4 1.92 13.32 -0.03
N GLU A 5 0.78 13.94 0.34
CA GLU A 5 -0.37 14.10 -0.58
C GLU A 5 0.05 14.77 -1.89
N ILE A 6 0.82 15.86 -1.78
CA ILE A 6 1.33 16.61 -2.94
C ILE A 6 2.31 15.75 -3.75
N LEU A 7 3.28 15.09 -3.09
CA LEU A 7 4.22 14.17 -3.75
C LEU A 7 3.49 13.03 -4.50
N VAL A 8 2.50 12.38 -3.89
CA VAL A 8 1.70 11.33 -4.54
C VAL A 8 0.93 11.89 -5.74
N TYR A 9 0.26 13.04 -5.61
CA TYR A 9 -0.39 13.71 -6.75
C TYR A 9 0.60 14.01 -7.87
N CYS A 10 1.74 14.64 -7.57
CA CYS A 10 2.73 15.05 -8.56
C CYS A 10 3.38 13.86 -9.27
N ARG A 11 3.67 12.77 -8.55
CA ARG A 11 4.21 11.54 -9.13
C ARG A 11 3.21 10.91 -10.11
N LEU A 12 1.97 10.67 -9.68
CA LEU A 12 0.93 10.09 -10.55
C LEU A 12 0.65 10.98 -11.77
N LYS A 13 0.62 12.31 -11.60
CA LYS A 13 0.48 13.27 -12.71
C LYS A 13 1.65 13.20 -13.70
N THR A 14 2.88 13.23 -13.20
CA THR A 14 4.11 13.14 -14.03
C THR A 14 4.14 11.82 -14.81
N ASP A 15 3.72 10.74 -14.17
CA ASP A 15 3.68 9.42 -14.78
C ASP A 15 2.45 9.21 -15.71
N GLY A 16 1.64 10.25 -15.95
CA GLY A 16 0.57 10.26 -16.95
C GLY A 16 -0.75 9.62 -16.51
N PHE A 17 -1.10 9.67 -15.22
CA PHE A 17 -2.45 9.32 -14.75
C PHE A 17 -3.44 10.47 -15.03
N THR A 18 -4.70 10.14 -15.34
CA THR A 18 -5.78 11.13 -15.54
C THR A 18 -6.22 11.72 -14.20
N GLU A 19 -6.97 12.84 -14.18
CA GLU A 19 -7.56 13.37 -12.94
C GLU A 19 -8.35 12.32 -12.16
N SER A 20 -9.20 11.56 -12.85
CA SER A 20 -10.02 10.49 -12.29
C SER A 20 -9.16 9.34 -11.75
N SER A 21 -8.09 8.97 -12.47
CA SER A 21 -7.13 7.96 -12.03
C SER A 21 -6.37 8.39 -10.78
N ILE A 22 -5.92 9.66 -10.72
CA ILE A 22 -5.22 10.23 -9.56
C ILE A 22 -6.17 10.29 -8.37
N ALA A 23 -7.38 10.84 -8.55
CA ALA A 23 -8.38 10.97 -7.50
C ALA A 23 -8.81 9.61 -6.92
N ALA A 24 -8.95 8.59 -7.76
CA ALA A 24 -9.21 7.22 -7.35
C ALA A 24 -8.09 6.67 -6.44
N VAL A 25 -6.83 6.75 -6.87
CA VAL A 25 -5.67 6.28 -6.09
C VAL A 25 -5.55 7.08 -4.78
N MET A 26 -5.69 8.40 -4.82
CA MET A 26 -5.64 9.25 -3.62
C MET A 26 -6.77 8.94 -2.63
N GLY A 27 -8.00 8.65 -3.11
CA GLY A 27 -9.12 8.24 -2.27
C GLY A 27 -8.91 6.89 -1.57
N VAL A 28 -8.25 5.94 -2.24
CA VAL A 28 -7.85 4.67 -1.63
C VAL A 28 -6.71 4.88 -0.63
N VAL A 29 -5.57 5.43 -1.07
CA VAL A 29 -4.34 5.61 -0.28
C VAL A 29 -4.57 6.46 0.97
N GLY A 30 -5.27 7.59 0.84
CA GLY A 30 -5.61 8.45 1.97
C GLY A 30 -6.46 7.74 3.03
N GLY A 31 -7.22 6.71 2.65
CA GLY A 31 -7.99 5.87 3.55
C GLY A 31 -7.30 4.60 4.04
N GLU A 32 -6.08 4.27 3.57
CA GLU A 32 -5.24 3.22 4.15
C GLU A 32 -4.20 3.80 5.12
N SER A 33 -3.52 4.89 4.71
CA SER A 33 -2.31 5.39 5.37
C SER A 33 -2.33 6.87 5.73
N ALA A 34 -3.39 7.62 5.37
CA ALA A 34 -3.41 9.09 5.40
C ALA A 34 -2.19 9.75 4.70
N PHE A 35 -1.63 9.06 3.68
CA PHE A 35 -0.39 9.44 3.00
C PHE A 35 0.86 9.44 3.90
N GLN A 36 0.86 8.71 5.01
CA GLN A 36 2.09 8.34 5.70
C GLN A 36 2.80 7.21 4.95
N TYR A 37 4.13 7.26 4.87
CA TYR A 37 4.93 6.15 4.36
C TYR A 37 5.02 5.12 5.50
N LEU A 38 4.04 4.21 5.58
CA LEU A 38 3.95 3.31 6.72
C LEU A 38 5.17 2.39 6.78
N VAL A 39 5.62 2.11 7.99
CA VAL A 39 6.26 0.84 8.35
C VAL A 39 5.21 0.10 9.17
N GLU A 40 4.93 -1.15 8.82
CA GLU A 40 3.94 -1.93 9.54
C GLU A 40 4.29 -2.02 11.04
N PHE A 41 3.35 -1.59 11.88
CA PHE A 41 3.59 -1.29 13.29
C PHE A 41 3.66 -2.54 14.16
N SER A 42 4.22 -2.39 15.37
CA SER A 42 4.26 -3.48 16.34
C SER A 42 2.86 -3.93 16.77
N TYR A 43 2.65 -5.25 16.82
CA TYR A 43 1.40 -5.90 17.20
C TYR A 43 1.51 -6.66 18.54
N LEU A 44 2.65 -6.59 19.24
CA LEU A 44 2.96 -7.43 20.40
C LEU A 44 2.03 -7.19 21.61
N THR A 45 1.40 -6.01 21.68
CA THR A 45 0.39 -5.65 22.70
C THR A 45 -1.06 -5.87 22.24
N THR A 46 -1.30 -6.25 20.98
CA THR A 46 -2.67 -6.40 20.44
C THR A 46 -3.33 -7.67 20.96
N ASP A 47 -4.60 -7.61 21.34
CA ASP A 47 -5.36 -8.77 21.80
C ASP A 47 -5.38 -9.92 20.78
N ASN A 48 -5.22 -11.15 21.25
CA ASN A 48 -5.17 -12.31 20.37
C ASN A 48 -6.50 -12.54 19.63
N SER A 49 -7.63 -12.14 20.21
CA SER A 49 -8.94 -12.12 19.53
C SER A 49 -8.97 -11.13 18.36
N ALA A 50 -8.42 -9.92 18.54
CA ALA A 50 -8.27 -8.95 17.46
C ALA A 50 -7.29 -9.44 16.38
N LEU A 51 -6.17 -10.05 16.78
CA LEU A 51 -5.17 -10.60 15.84
C LEU A 51 -5.74 -11.69 14.92
N ARG A 52 -6.67 -12.53 15.41
CA ARG A 52 -7.40 -13.51 14.58
C ARG A 52 -8.28 -12.86 13.51
N ASN A 53 -8.80 -11.66 13.78
CA ASN A 53 -9.62 -10.88 12.85
C ASN A 53 -8.79 -10.07 11.85
N ILE A 54 -7.57 -9.68 12.21
CA ILE A 54 -6.64 -8.90 11.36
C ILE A 54 -5.86 -9.82 10.41
N PHE A 55 -5.31 -10.94 10.94
CA PHE A 55 -4.39 -11.80 10.22
C PHE A 55 -4.96 -13.21 10.05
N SER A 56 -5.21 -13.59 8.80
CA SER A 56 -5.67 -14.94 8.43
C SER A 56 -4.73 -16.07 8.88
N ALA A 57 -3.43 -15.77 9.05
CA ALA A 57 -2.44 -16.70 9.62
C ALA A 57 -2.77 -17.15 11.06
N PHE A 58 -3.54 -16.35 11.80
CA PHE A 58 -3.91 -16.64 13.19
C PHE A 58 -5.35 -17.13 13.38
N SER A 59 -6.23 -17.02 12.38
CA SER A 59 -7.69 -17.19 12.55
C SER A 59 -8.13 -18.45 13.29
N GLY A 60 -7.47 -19.60 13.05
CA GLY A 60 -7.70 -20.88 13.73
C GLY A 60 -6.65 -21.26 14.80
N GLN A 61 -5.75 -20.36 15.17
CA GLN A 61 -4.61 -20.65 16.06
C GLN A 61 -4.95 -20.51 17.55
N SER A 62 -4.22 -21.22 18.40
CA SER A 62 -4.33 -21.11 19.86
C SER A 62 -3.68 -19.84 20.42
N ASP A 63 -4.12 -19.39 21.60
CA ASP A 63 -3.50 -18.23 22.25
C ASP A 63 -2.04 -18.48 22.65
N ALA A 64 -1.67 -19.72 22.96
CA ALA A 64 -0.28 -20.12 23.19
C ALA A 64 0.59 -19.86 21.94
N TYR A 65 0.13 -20.26 20.74
CA TYR A 65 0.86 -20.00 19.49
C TYR A 65 0.96 -18.50 19.18
N ILE A 66 -0.14 -17.76 19.31
CA ILE A 66 -0.14 -16.30 19.06
C ILE A 66 0.79 -15.58 20.06
N ASN A 67 0.82 -15.98 21.33
CA ASN A 67 1.73 -15.44 22.34
C ASN A 67 3.20 -15.82 22.08
N GLN A 68 3.48 -17.00 21.50
CA GLN A 68 4.82 -17.38 21.04
C GLN A 68 5.27 -16.51 19.85
N CYS A 69 4.36 -16.13 18.95
CA CYS A 69 4.65 -15.20 17.86
C CYS A 69 4.89 -13.77 18.38
N LYS A 70 4.18 -13.33 19.43
CA LYS A 70 4.28 -11.98 20.03
C LYS A 70 5.53 -11.73 20.90
N GLN A 71 6.56 -12.60 20.84
CA GLN A 71 7.80 -12.41 21.61
C GLN A 71 8.70 -11.29 21.03
N SER A 72 8.61 -10.99 19.74
CA SER A 72 9.26 -9.84 19.11
C SER A 72 8.58 -9.53 17.76
N ASP A 73 8.73 -8.33 17.22
CA ASP A 73 8.19 -8.02 15.88
C ASP A 73 8.81 -8.93 14.80
N TYR A 74 10.08 -9.30 14.96
CA TYR A 74 10.76 -10.25 14.08
C TYR A 74 10.06 -11.62 14.07
N THR A 75 9.79 -12.16 15.26
CA THR A 75 9.05 -13.43 15.42
C THR A 75 7.63 -13.29 14.87
N PHE A 76 6.95 -12.19 15.19
CA PHE A 76 5.55 -11.94 14.86
C PHE A 76 5.34 -11.89 13.35
N PHE A 77 6.09 -11.03 12.64
CA PHE A 77 5.94 -10.89 11.19
C PHE A 77 6.44 -12.13 10.42
N ASN A 78 7.35 -12.92 11.02
CA ASN A 78 7.69 -14.24 10.47
C ASN A 78 6.56 -15.27 10.64
N CYS A 79 5.82 -15.29 11.76
CA CYS A 79 4.60 -16.10 11.87
C CYS A 79 3.51 -15.66 10.87
N VAL A 80 3.34 -14.36 10.64
CA VAL A 80 2.27 -13.82 9.80
C VAL A 80 2.57 -13.95 8.30
N TYR A 81 3.81 -13.69 7.87
CA TYR A 81 4.21 -13.59 6.47
C TYR A 81 5.31 -14.56 6.01
N GLY A 82 5.83 -15.41 6.90
CA GLY A 82 6.79 -16.45 6.54
C GLY A 82 6.22 -17.42 5.50
N GLY A 83 7.04 -17.85 4.54
CA GLY A 83 6.67 -18.82 3.51
C GLY A 83 5.69 -18.31 2.44
N GLN A 84 5.28 -17.04 2.48
CA GLN A 84 4.22 -16.48 1.63
C GLN A 84 4.75 -15.43 0.65
N GLY A 85 4.15 -15.35 -0.55
CA GLY A 85 4.43 -14.29 -1.54
C GLY A 85 5.89 -14.19 -2.01
N GLY A 86 6.67 -15.26 -1.89
CA GLY A 86 8.10 -15.30 -2.18
C GLY A 86 9.02 -15.18 -0.95
N ASN A 87 8.49 -14.91 0.24
CA ASN A 87 9.25 -14.98 1.48
C ASN A 87 9.63 -16.43 1.79
N SER A 88 10.87 -16.67 2.24
CA SER A 88 11.18 -17.83 3.09
C SER A 88 10.47 -17.72 4.46
N THR A 89 10.57 -18.76 5.29
CA THR A 89 9.93 -18.81 6.62
C THR A 89 10.40 -17.71 7.59
N THR A 90 11.59 -17.16 7.39
CA THR A 90 12.22 -16.13 8.25
C THR A 90 12.30 -14.74 7.60
N GLU A 91 11.72 -14.56 6.40
CA GLU A 91 11.74 -13.30 5.64
C GLU A 91 10.47 -12.44 5.84
N GLY A 92 9.50 -12.89 6.62
CA GLY A 92 8.25 -12.18 6.89
C GLY A 92 8.45 -10.79 7.51
N TYR A 93 9.37 -10.67 8.48
CA TYR A 93 9.77 -9.37 9.03
C TYR A 93 10.49 -8.48 8.01
N LYS A 94 11.31 -9.07 7.14
CA LYS A 94 12.12 -8.35 6.16
C LYS A 94 11.22 -7.63 5.15
N TYR A 95 10.18 -8.29 4.66
CA TYR A 95 9.23 -7.72 3.68
C TYR A 95 7.81 -7.54 4.26
N ARG A 96 7.71 -7.09 5.52
CA ARG A 96 6.47 -6.55 6.10
C ARG A 96 6.00 -5.28 5.35
N GLY A 97 4.80 -4.80 5.63
CA GLY A 97 4.16 -3.67 4.94
C GLY A 97 5.01 -2.39 4.96
N ARG A 98 5.24 -1.80 3.79
CA ARG A 98 5.94 -0.51 3.63
C ARG A 98 5.31 0.46 2.63
N GLY A 99 5.62 1.74 2.79
CA GLY A 99 5.25 2.80 1.87
C GLY A 99 3.77 3.19 1.95
N PHE A 100 3.30 4.00 1.00
CA PHE A 100 1.96 4.61 1.07
C PHE A 100 0.79 3.63 1.01
N ASN A 101 1.00 2.39 0.54
CA ASN A 101 -0.04 1.37 0.38
C ASN A 101 0.34 -0.02 0.96
N GLY A 102 1.25 -0.08 1.95
CA GLY A 102 1.48 -1.31 2.74
C GLY A 102 2.08 -2.48 1.95
N ILE A 103 3.05 -2.21 1.09
CA ILE A 103 3.71 -3.21 0.23
C ILE A 103 4.37 -4.30 1.10
N THR A 104 3.85 -5.52 1.01
CA THR A 104 4.25 -6.75 1.72
C THR A 104 4.88 -7.75 0.75
N PHE A 105 5.58 -8.78 1.25
CA PHE A 105 6.14 -9.94 0.53
C PHE A 105 7.22 -9.67 -0.54
N LYS A 106 8.29 -10.47 -0.49
CA LYS A 106 9.46 -10.41 -1.38
C LYS A 106 9.13 -10.30 -2.87
N GLY A 107 8.20 -11.10 -3.38
CA GLY A 107 7.81 -11.10 -4.80
C GLY A 107 7.21 -9.78 -5.28
N ASN A 108 6.64 -8.95 -4.38
CA ASN A 108 6.23 -7.59 -4.71
C ASN A 108 7.41 -6.62 -4.67
N TYR A 109 8.30 -6.73 -3.69
CA TYR A 109 9.53 -5.92 -3.62
C TYR A 109 10.39 -6.14 -4.88
N GLU A 110 10.60 -7.39 -5.30
CA GLU A 110 11.24 -7.77 -6.57
C GLU A 110 10.52 -7.18 -7.80
N SER A 111 9.19 -7.30 -7.86
CA SER A 111 8.40 -6.81 -9.00
C SER A 111 8.38 -5.29 -9.10
N ILE A 112 8.33 -4.60 -7.96
CA ILE A 112 8.36 -3.14 -7.86
C ILE A 112 9.77 -2.65 -8.17
N GLN A 113 10.83 -3.27 -7.66
CA GLN A 113 12.22 -2.97 -8.03
C GLN A 113 12.43 -3.02 -9.55
N ARG A 114 12.08 -4.14 -10.20
CA ARG A 114 12.15 -4.24 -11.67
C ARG A 114 11.30 -3.16 -12.35
N GLY A 115 10.09 -2.90 -11.83
CA GLY A 115 9.17 -1.90 -12.34
C GLY A 115 9.72 -0.47 -12.31
N ILE A 116 10.14 0.00 -11.14
CA ILE A 116 10.66 1.36 -10.95
C ILE A 116 12.02 1.53 -11.64
N SER A 117 12.87 0.49 -11.69
CA SER A 117 14.15 0.57 -12.39
C SER A 117 13.95 0.79 -13.89
N LEU A 118 13.01 0.08 -14.52
CA LEU A 118 12.66 0.25 -15.93
C LEU A 118 11.90 1.55 -16.21
N GLN A 119 11.07 2.03 -15.27
CA GLN A 119 10.21 3.20 -15.48
C GLN A 119 10.94 4.54 -15.25
N TYR A 120 11.95 4.59 -14.39
CA TYR A 120 12.64 5.83 -14.00
C TYR A 120 14.16 5.78 -14.16
N ASP A 121 14.69 4.82 -14.92
CA ASP A 121 16.13 4.58 -15.16
C ASP A 121 16.99 4.69 -13.88
N THR A 122 16.71 3.80 -12.92
CA THR A 122 17.23 3.94 -11.55
C THR A 122 17.56 2.60 -10.90
N ASN A 123 18.76 2.45 -10.35
CA ASN A 123 19.16 1.25 -9.64
C ASN A 123 18.74 1.33 -8.16
N VAL A 124 17.59 0.74 -7.83
CA VAL A 124 17.00 0.76 -6.47
C VAL A 124 16.80 -0.68 -5.98
N ASP A 125 17.68 -1.14 -5.09
CA ASP A 125 17.67 -2.51 -4.58
C ASP A 125 16.78 -2.68 -3.35
N LEU A 126 15.46 -2.79 -3.59
CA LEU A 126 14.44 -3.07 -2.58
C LEU A 126 14.50 -4.50 -2.03
N VAL A 127 15.12 -5.45 -2.74
CA VAL A 127 15.21 -6.84 -2.30
C VAL A 127 16.24 -6.98 -1.18
N ASN A 128 17.39 -6.32 -1.29
CA ASN A 128 18.37 -6.32 -0.21
C ASN A 128 18.10 -5.22 0.84
N ASN A 129 17.61 -4.06 0.41
CA ASN A 129 17.42 -2.85 1.23
C ASN A 129 15.91 -2.46 1.25
N PRO A 130 15.01 -3.28 1.83
CA PRO A 130 13.56 -3.08 1.75
C PRO A 130 13.07 -1.79 2.42
N GLU A 131 13.81 -1.27 3.39
CA GLU A 131 13.60 0.04 4.03
C GLU A 131 13.73 1.22 3.06
N LEU A 132 14.24 1.02 1.84
CA LEU A 132 14.15 2.04 0.78
C LEU A 132 12.69 2.40 0.43
N LEU A 133 11.69 1.52 0.67
CA LEU A 133 10.27 1.88 0.55
C LEU A 133 9.76 2.82 1.66
N GLU A 134 10.58 3.11 2.68
CA GLU A 134 10.30 4.09 3.74
C GLU A 134 10.72 5.50 3.32
N ARG A 135 11.48 5.65 2.21
CA ARG A 135 11.76 6.96 1.60
C ARG A 135 10.55 7.44 0.79
N PRO A 136 10.03 8.66 1.01
CA PRO A 136 8.86 9.16 0.28
C PRO A 136 9.00 9.16 -1.25
N ASP A 137 10.19 9.47 -1.79
CA ASP A 137 10.42 9.51 -3.24
C ASP A 137 10.31 8.13 -3.89
N ILE A 138 10.84 7.09 -3.22
CA ILE A 138 10.78 5.69 -3.66
C ILE A 138 9.38 5.12 -3.40
N ALA A 139 8.76 5.43 -2.25
CA ALA A 139 7.39 5.06 -1.94
C ALA A 139 6.40 5.59 -3.00
N ALA A 140 6.60 6.83 -3.49
CA ALA A 140 5.78 7.40 -4.56
C ALA A 140 6.00 6.68 -5.90
N LYS A 141 7.27 6.43 -6.27
CA LYS A 141 7.63 5.66 -7.49
C LYS A 141 7.01 4.26 -7.46
N ALA A 142 7.06 3.59 -6.31
CA ALA A 142 6.49 2.27 -6.07
C ALA A 142 4.96 2.27 -6.13
N LEU A 143 4.31 3.27 -5.52
CA LEU A 143 2.86 3.46 -5.54
C LEU A 143 2.31 3.63 -6.96
N SER A 144 2.96 4.47 -7.77
CA SER A 144 2.60 4.68 -9.18
C SER A 144 2.75 3.40 -10.00
N TYR A 145 3.87 2.68 -9.85
CA TYR A 145 4.04 1.38 -10.51
C TYR A 145 3.01 0.35 -10.01
N TYR A 146 2.66 0.32 -8.73
CA TYR A 146 1.64 -0.57 -8.18
C TYR A 146 0.30 -0.35 -8.87
N PHE A 147 -0.19 0.89 -8.93
CA PHE A 147 -1.47 1.27 -9.52
C PHE A 147 -1.44 1.50 -11.05
N ARG A 148 -0.41 1.03 -11.76
CA ARG A 148 -0.26 1.25 -13.21
C ARG A 148 -1.41 0.76 -14.08
N MET A 149 -2.28 -0.15 -13.60
CA MET A 149 -3.50 -0.55 -14.33
C MET A 149 -4.65 0.45 -14.20
N VAL A 150 -4.59 1.41 -13.26
CA VAL A 150 -5.57 2.53 -13.18
C VAL A 150 -5.25 3.61 -14.23
N LYS A 151 -3.98 3.72 -14.66
CA LYS A 151 -3.51 4.77 -15.57
C LYS A 151 -4.32 4.80 -16.87
N GLY A 152 -4.83 5.98 -17.21
CA GLY A 152 -5.58 6.23 -18.45
C GLY A 152 -7.10 6.11 -18.31
N ILE A 153 -7.62 5.66 -17.17
CA ILE A 153 -9.07 5.57 -16.96
C ILE A 153 -9.64 6.96 -16.69
N ASN A 154 -10.49 7.47 -17.59
CA ASN A 154 -11.08 8.81 -17.52
C ASN A 154 -12.36 8.89 -16.66
N ASP A 155 -13.09 7.78 -16.50
CA ASP A 155 -14.21 7.70 -15.55
C ASP A 155 -13.72 7.48 -14.11
N PHE A 156 -14.32 8.17 -13.14
CA PHE A 156 -13.94 8.06 -11.73
C PHE A 156 -14.41 6.77 -11.09
N GLU A 157 -15.62 6.27 -11.39
CA GLU A 157 -16.11 5.05 -10.74
C GLU A 157 -15.31 3.82 -11.21
N THR A 158 -15.04 3.73 -12.51
CA THR A 158 -14.18 2.70 -13.11
C THR A 158 -12.76 2.78 -12.54
N ALA A 159 -12.19 3.99 -12.43
CA ALA A 159 -10.86 4.19 -11.85
C ALA A 159 -10.81 3.82 -10.36
N PHE A 160 -11.84 4.17 -9.58
CA PHE A 160 -11.93 3.85 -8.17
C PHE A 160 -12.14 2.35 -7.94
N GLN A 161 -12.97 1.68 -8.73
CA GLN A 161 -13.13 0.22 -8.69
C GLN A 161 -11.81 -0.50 -9.00
N GLU A 162 -11.07 -0.08 -10.05
CA GLU A 162 -9.81 -0.72 -10.44
C GLU A 162 -8.66 -0.40 -9.47
N ALA A 163 -8.61 0.81 -8.90
CA ALA A 163 -7.68 1.16 -7.82
C ALA A 163 -7.99 0.32 -6.57
N TYR A 164 -9.24 0.28 -6.12
CA TYR A 164 -9.61 -0.46 -4.93
C TYR A 164 -9.43 -1.98 -5.09
N ARG A 165 -9.75 -2.54 -6.27
CA ARG A 165 -9.50 -3.96 -6.61
C ARG A 165 -8.00 -4.31 -6.62
N GLN A 166 -7.13 -3.40 -7.09
CA GLN A 166 -5.68 -3.59 -6.99
C GLN A 166 -5.18 -3.48 -5.55
N ASN A 167 -5.75 -2.57 -4.74
CA ASN A 167 -5.31 -2.41 -3.36
C ASN A 167 -5.73 -3.58 -2.47
N ALA A 168 -7.01 -3.98 -2.52
CA ALA A 168 -7.56 -5.01 -1.65
C ALA A 168 -7.33 -6.46 -2.16
N GLY A 169 -7.12 -6.63 -3.48
CA GLY A 169 -6.94 -7.92 -4.14
C GLY A 169 -8.23 -8.48 -4.80
N PRO A 170 -8.14 -9.50 -5.67
CA PRO A 170 -9.27 -9.95 -6.49
C PRO A 170 -10.37 -10.70 -5.72
N ALA A 171 -10.02 -11.43 -4.65
CA ALA A 171 -11.00 -12.02 -3.73
C ALA A 171 -11.77 -10.94 -2.91
N ASN A 172 -11.23 -9.74 -2.91
CA ASN A 172 -11.72 -8.52 -2.28
C ASN A 172 -12.10 -7.49 -3.36
N SER A 173 -12.69 -7.96 -4.47
CA SER A 173 -13.12 -7.10 -5.56
C SER A 173 -14.51 -6.50 -5.29
N PHE A 174 -14.87 -5.44 -6.01
CA PHE A 174 -16.14 -4.72 -5.80
C PHE A 174 -17.37 -5.63 -5.87
N ALA A 175 -17.37 -6.66 -6.73
CA ALA A 175 -18.44 -7.65 -6.81
C ALA A 175 -18.59 -8.50 -5.52
N VAL A 176 -17.48 -8.86 -4.87
CA VAL A 176 -17.50 -9.61 -3.60
C VAL A 176 -17.90 -8.68 -2.45
N TYR A 177 -17.44 -7.43 -2.47
CA TYR A 177 -17.71 -6.48 -1.39
C TYR A 177 -19.09 -5.82 -1.42
N ALA A 178 -19.68 -5.60 -2.59
CA ALA A 178 -21.07 -5.14 -2.70
C ALA A 178 -22.06 -6.17 -2.12
N ALA A 179 -21.65 -7.44 -2.04
CA ALA A 179 -22.37 -8.53 -1.39
C ALA A 179 -21.83 -8.90 0.01
N SER A 180 -20.86 -8.16 0.56
CA SER A 180 -20.24 -8.49 1.85
C SER A 180 -21.03 -7.90 3.01
N THR A 181 -21.33 -8.72 4.02
CA THR A 181 -21.98 -8.31 5.27
C THR A 181 -20.98 -7.80 6.33
N ASN A 182 -19.68 -7.81 6.06
CA ASN A 182 -18.66 -7.40 7.02
C ASN A 182 -18.62 -5.87 7.15
N ALA A 183 -19.03 -5.36 8.32
CA ALA A 183 -19.13 -3.95 8.65
C ALA A 183 -17.83 -3.14 8.40
N VAL A 184 -16.64 -3.75 8.53
CA VAL A 184 -15.36 -3.07 8.28
C VAL A 184 -15.22 -2.72 6.80
N HIS A 185 -15.58 -3.65 5.91
CA HIS A 185 -15.52 -3.44 4.46
C HIS A 185 -16.68 -2.55 3.96
N VAL A 186 -17.90 -2.82 4.44
CA VAL A 186 -19.11 -2.00 4.16
C VAL A 186 -18.90 -0.54 4.55
N GLY A 187 -18.30 -0.28 5.71
CA GLY A 187 -17.98 1.09 6.15
C GLY A 187 -16.70 1.67 5.52
N GLY A 188 -15.78 0.85 5.02
CA GLY A 188 -14.50 1.31 4.46
C GLY A 188 -14.61 1.90 3.06
N ILE A 189 -15.33 1.22 2.16
CA ILE A 189 -15.41 1.58 0.74
C ILE A 189 -16.08 2.94 0.50
N PRO A 190 -17.25 3.26 1.10
CA PRO A 190 -17.92 4.55 0.88
C PRO A 190 -17.07 5.74 1.35
N ARG A 191 -16.29 5.56 2.45
CA ARG A 191 -15.36 6.59 2.94
C ARG A 191 -14.21 6.85 1.96
N LYS A 192 -13.58 5.79 1.44
CA LYS A 192 -12.51 5.87 0.43
C LYS A 192 -13.02 6.48 -0.89
N ARG A 193 -14.22 6.11 -1.33
CA ARG A 193 -14.87 6.70 -2.52
C ARG A 193 -15.17 8.18 -2.32
N ALA A 194 -15.75 8.57 -1.18
CA ALA A 194 -16.05 9.96 -0.86
C ALA A 194 -14.78 10.82 -0.71
N ALA A 195 -13.67 10.25 -0.21
CA ALA A 195 -12.36 10.91 -0.23
C ALA A 195 -11.86 11.11 -1.67
N GLY A 196 -11.98 10.10 -2.52
CA GLY A 196 -11.61 10.19 -3.94
C GLY A 196 -12.41 11.27 -4.70
N LEU A 197 -13.73 11.36 -4.48
CA LEU A 197 -14.57 12.42 -5.06
C LEU A 197 -14.15 13.82 -4.59
N LYS A 198 -13.76 13.99 -3.31
CA LYS A 198 -13.19 15.24 -2.81
C LYS A 198 -11.85 15.59 -3.46
N TYR A 199 -10.99 14.60 -3.72
CA TYR A 199 -9.76 14.82 -4.49
C TYR A 199 -10.06 15.20 -5.95
N LEU A 200 -11.04 14.57 -6.61
CA LEU A 200 -11.42 14.92 -7.98
C LEU A 200 -11.91 16.38 -8.11
N ASP A 201 -12.78 16.80 -7.18
CA ASP A 201 -13.27 18.18 -7.07
C ASP A 201 -12.11 19.18 -6.81
N ALA A 202 -11.21 18.86 -5.87
CA ALA A 202 -10.05 19.68 -5.55
C ALA A 202 -9.07 19.79 -6.72
N ILE A 203 -8.85 18.71 -7.48
CA ILE A 203 -7.98 18.71 -8.67
C ILE A 203 -8.56 19.63 -9.75
N ARG A 204 -9.86 19.49 -10.06
CA ARG A 204 -10.56 20.31 -11.07
C ARG A 204 -10.68 21.78 -10.69
N LYS A 205 -10.80 22.08 -9.40
CA LYS A 205 -10.72 23.45 -8.85
C LYS A 205 -9.28 23.98 -8.75
N GLY A 206 -8.29 23.24 -9.27
CA GLY A 206 -6.91 23.69 -9.36
C GLY A 206 -6.16 23.73 -8.03
N ALA A 207 -6.63 23.05 -6.98
CA ALA A 207 -6.00 23.09 -5.64
C ALA A 207 -4.55 22.57 -5.63
N PHE A 208 -4.15 21.80 -6.63
CA PHE A 208 -2.78 21.29 -6.83
C PHE A 208 -1.98 22.06 -7.90
N LEU A 209 -2.53 23.14 -8.50
CA LEU A 209 -1.78 23.98 -9.43
C LEU A 209 -0.55 24.58 -8.74
N ASN A 210 0.55 24.65 -9.49
CA ASN A 210 1.85 25.16 -9.05
C ASN A 210 2.42 24.45 -7.79
N LYS A 211 1.94 23.24 -7.46
CA LYS A 211 2.49 22.40 -6.37
C LYS A 211 3.42 21.27 -6.84
N CYS A 212 3.66 21.20 -8.15
CA CYS A 212 4.53 20.22 -8.80
C CYS A 212 5.60 20.97 -9.62
N ASP A 213 6.60 21.50 -8.94
CA ASP A 213 7.79 22.11 -9.53
C ASP A 213 8.95 21.12 -9.72
N GLY A 214 8.78 19.88 -9.22
CA GLY A 214 9.76 18.79 -9.31
C GLY A 214 10.56 18.61 -8.02
N THR A 215 10.68 19.62 -7.15
CA THR A 215 11.39 19.51 -5.87
C THR A 215 10.74 18.48 -4.93
N GLN A 216 9.43 18.26 -5.07
CA GLN A 216 8.68 17.27 -4.31
C GLN A 216 9.10 15.84 -4.66
N LEU A 217 9.55 15.59 -5.90
CA LEU A 217 9.79 14.24 -6.45
C LEU A 217 11.11 13.60 -5.98
N GLY A 218 11.97 14.36 -5.30
CA GLY A 218 13.08 13.86 -4.47
C GLY A 218 14.27 13.25 -5.21
N ALA A 219 15.39 13.98 -5.22
CA ALA A 219 16.72 13.36 -5.27
C ALA A 219 17.06 12.73 -3.91
N SER A 220 18.01 11.78 -3.88
CA SER A 220 18.16 10.84 -2.75
C SER A 220 18.65 11.44 -1.42
N GLY A 221 17.86 11.20 -0.37
CA GLY A 221 18.28 11.17 1.04
C GLY A 221 17.14 11.46 2.03
N LEU A 222 17.25 11.23 3.35
CA LEU A 222 18.07 10.31 4.16
C LEU A 222 17.63 10.54 5.64
N LEU A 223 17.19 9.50 6.37
CA LEU A 223 16.87 9.52 7.83
C LEU A 223 15.67 10.47 8.23
N LEU A 224 14.96 10.37 9.36
CA LEU A 224 14.95 9.42 10.50
C LEU A 224 13.58 9.48 11.26
N GLY A 225 13.09 8.36 11.81
CA GLY A 225 12.44 8.35 13.15
C GLY A 225 10.90 8.32 13.32
N PHE A 226 10.46 7.34 14.13
CA PHE A 226 9.26 7.25 15.00
C PHE A 226 7.85 6.88 14.43
N PRO A 227 6.96 6.22 15.23
CA PRO A 227 5.77 5.48 14.74
C PRO A 227 4.41 5.94 15.32
N ILE A 228 3.28 5.34 14.86
CA ILE A 228 2.17 4.78 15.71
C ILE A 228 1.06 4.09 14.88
N VAL A 229 0.71 2.86 15.32
CA VAL A 229 -0.56 2.09 15.19
C VAL A 229 -1.77 2.83 14.57
N PHE A 230 -2.50 2.38 13.54
CA PHE A 230 -2.44 1.21 12.61
C PHE A 230 -2.60 1.75 11.13
N PHE A 231 -3.00 1.10 10.03
CA PHE A 231 -3.64 -0.19 9.60
C PHE A 231 -3.23 -0.47 8.12
N LEU A 232 -3.67 -1.48 7.34
CA LEU A 232 -4.58 -2.63 7.45
C LEU A 232 -4.04 -3.79 6.56
N THR A 233 -4.73 -4.95 6.49
CA THR A 233 -4.30 -6.13 5.71
C THR A 233 -4.98 -6.29 4.34
N LEU A 234 -4.30 -7.07 3.47
CA LEU A 234 -4.69 -7.59 2.14
C LEU A 234 -4.45 -6.66 0.94
N GLY A 235 -3.35 -6.92 0.22
CA GLY A 235 -3.08 -6.43 -1.14
C GLY A 235 -1.97 -7.19 -1.89
N GLY A 236 -0.92 -7.59 -1.18
CA GLY A 236 0.32 -8.16 -1.76
C GLY A 236 0.28 -9.53 -2.45
N TYR A 237 -0.86 -10.07 -2.90
CA TYR A 237 -0.86 -11.39 -3.58
C TYR A 237 -0.60 -11.31 -5.10
N TYR A 238 -0.81 -10.15 -5.75
CA TYR A 238 -0.96 -10.12 -7.21
C TYR A 238 0.34 -10.08 -8.03
N LEU A 239 1.37 -9.31 -7.65
CA LEU A 239 2.54 -9.15 -8.53
C LEU A 239 3.32 -10.47 -8.70
N TYR A 240 3.41 -11.28 -7.63
CA TYR A 240 4.03 -12.61 -7.68
C TYR A 240 3.41 -13.53 -8.75
N LYS A 241 2.07 -13.51 -8.93
CA LYS A 241 1.40 -14.34 -9.95
C LYS A 241 1.53 -13.79 -11.38
N LYS A 242 1.82 -12.49 -11.58
CA LYS A 242 1.92 -11.90 -12.94
C LYS A 242 3.32 -12.07 -13.57
N PHE A 243 4.35 -12.37 -12.77
CA PHE A 243 5.74 -12.54 -13.22
C PHE A 243 6.22 -14.01 -13.22
N LYS A 244 5.31 -14.98 -13.31
CA LYS A 244 5.63 -16.41 -13.49
C LYS A 244 5.09 -16.98 -14.81
N LYS A 245 5.37 -16.25 -15.88
CA LYS A 245 5.34 -16.66 -17.29
C LYS A 245 6.64 -16.18 -17.93
#